data_AF-A0A6L8E1W1-F1
#
_entry.id   AF-A0A6L8E1W1-F1
#
_cell.length_a   1.000
_cell.length_b   1.000
_cell.length_c   1.000
_cell.angle_alpha   90.00
_cell.angle_beta   90.00
_cell.angle_gamma   90.00
#
_symmetry.space_group_name_H-M   'P 1'
#
loop_
_entity.id
_entity.type
_entity.pdbx_description
1 polymer ?
#
loop_
_entity_poly.entity_id
_entity_poly.type
_entity_poly.pdbx_seq_one_letter_code
_entity_poly.pdbx_strand_id
1 'polypeptide(L)'
;MTDRARRAFDVEKVTKRFYERFRTELTAFQGFIEGITDMGDRDWYASLMLNRMMFVYFIQKQGFLDGDVDYLRHRLDQLRATGTHGKFQDFYRAFLLRLFHEGLGQPPDQRELELDELLGRVPFLNGGLFDVHDLEQDYPDIEIPDEAFERVFEFFDGYRWHLDERPNREDNEINPDVLGYIFEKYINQKQMGAYYTKEDITGYISRNTVIPFLFTEAKKKCPVAFEPDGGVWGLLRDDPDRY
;
A
#
# COMPACT_ATOMS: atom_id res chain seq x y z
N MET A 1 -16.15 25.80 19.30
CA MET A 1 -16.28 25.20 17.96
C MET A 1 -14.90 24.83 17.36
N THR A 2 -13.92 24.42 18.17
CA THR A 2 -12.60 25.08 18.03
C THR A 2 -11.36 24.20 17.91
N ASP A 3 -11.46 22.91 17.57
CA ASP A 3 -10.25 22.15 17.22
C ASP A 3 -10.57 21.04 16.20
N ARG A 4 -11.62 20.26 16.50
CA ARG A 4 -12.10 19.17 15.64
C ARG A 4 -12.53 19.61 14.22
N ALA A 5 -13.17 20.77 14.10
CA ALA A 5 -13.60 21.32 12.80
C ALA A 5 -12.42 21.84 11.97
N ARG A 6 -11.36 22.35 12.61
CA ARG A 6 -10.16 22.85 11.94
C ARG A 6 -9.31 21.70 11.41
N ARG A 7 -9.17 20.63 12.20
CA ARG A 7 -8.51 19.37 11.80
C ARG A 7 -9.18 18.71 10.60
N ALA A 8 -10.51 18.60 10.61
CA ALA A 8 -11.26 18.04 9.48
C ALA A 8 -11.03 18.83 8.19
N PHE A 9 -10.95 20.16 8.30
CA PHE A 9 -10.70 21.06 7.17
C PHE A 9 -9.27 20.94 6.62
N ASP A 10 -8.25 20.79 7.48
CA ASP A 10 -6.86 20.63 7.05
C ASP A 10 -6.63 19.27 6.37
N VAL A 11 -7.24 18.19 6.87
CA VAL A 11 -7.20 16.87 6.20
C VAL A 11 -7.85 16.95 4.83
N GLU A 12 -9.03 17.57 4.72
CA GLU A 12 -9.73 17.73 3.45
C GLU A 12 -8.86 18.48 2.41
N LYS A 13 -8.09 19.47 2.85
CA LYS A 13 -7.18 20.23 1.97
C LYS A 13 -5.99 19.40 1.49
N VAL A 14 -5.33 18.64 2.38
CA VAL A 14 -4.21 17.76 2.01
C VAL A 14 -4.69 16.66 1.05
N THR A 15 -5.80 16.00 1.38
CA THR A 15 -6.44 14.98 0.53
C THR A 15 -6.77 15.54 -0.84
N LYS A 16 -7.36 16.74 -0.91
CA LYS A 16 -7.69 17.38 -2.18
C LYS A 16 -6.44 17.70 -3.02
N ARG A 17 -5.39 18.25 -2.41
CA ARG A 17 -4.13 18.56 -3.12
C ARG A 17 -3.44 17.29 -3.63
N PHE A 18 -3.36 16.26 -2.80
CA PHE A 18 -2.82 14.96 -3.23
C PHE A 18 -3.65 14.40 -4.37
N TYR A 19 -4.98 14.42 -4.25
CA TYR A 19 -5.89 13.94 -5.28
C TYR A 19 -5.74 14.69 -6.61
N GLU A 20 -5.63 16.02 -6.58
CA GLU A 20 -5.39 16.82 -7.79
C GLU A 20 -4.07 16.46 -8.45
N ARG A 21 -2.99 16.30 -7.67
CA ARG A 21 -1.69 15.88 -8.21
C ARG A 21 -1.71 14.44 -8.70
N PHE A 22 -2.35 13.53 -7.97
CA PHE A 22 -2.55 12.13 -8.37
C PHE A 22 -3.26 12.05 -9.72
N ARG A 23 -4.26 12.90 -9.98
CA ARG A 23 -4.91 12.99 -11.29
C ARG A 23 -3.97 13.40 -12.40
N THR A 24 -3.13 14.40 -12.14
CA THR A 24 -2.12 14.83 -13.11
C THR A 24 -1.14 13.71 -13.43
N GLU A 25 -0.67 12.99 -12.40
CA GLU A 25 0.24 11.85 -12.61
C GLU A 25 -0.46 10.67 -13.28
N LEU A 26 -1.75 10.41 -12.99
CA LEU A 26 -2.54 9.39 -13.67
C LEU A 26 -2.68 9.67 -15.16
N THR A 27 -3.00 10.91 -15.54
CA THR A 27 -3.08 11.30 -16.95
C THR A 27 -1.73 11.21 -17.64
N ALA A 28 -0.64 11.58 -16.96
CA ALA A 28 0.70 11.41 -17.50
C ALA A 28 1.06 9.93 -17.68
N PHE A 29 0.80 9.09 -16.67
CA PHE A 29 1.07 7.66 -16.66
C PHE A 29 0.33 6.94 -17.79
N GLN A 30 -0.94 7.29 -18.03
CA GLN A 30 -1.72 6.77 -19.15
C GLN A 30 -1.04 6.97 -20.51
N GLY A 31 -0.33 8.10 -20.69
CA GLY A 31 0.40 8.40 -21.92
C GLY A 31 1.60 7.50 -22.19
N PHE A 32 2.08 6.79 -21.16
CA PHE A 32 3.20 5.84 -21.26
C PHE A 32 2.76 4.40 -21.54
N ILE A 33 1.47 4.09 -21.44
CA ILE A 33 0.97 2.72 -21.62
C ILE A 33 0.84 2.41 -23.11
N GLU A 34 1.64 1.45 -23.56
CA GLU A 34 1.58 0.84 -24.88
C GLU A 34 0.89 -0.53 -24.82
N GLY A 35 0.42 -1.05 -25.96
CA GLY A 35 -0.20 -2.39 -26.06
C GLY A 35 -1.71 -2.47 -25.80
N ILE A 36 -2.34 -1.47 -25.18
CA ILE A 36 -3.81 -1.39 -25.03
C ILE A 36 -4.41 -0.51 -26.14
N THR A 37 -5.29 -1.07 -26.95
CA THR A 37 -5.92 -0.37 -28.08
C THR A 37 -7.15 0.45 -27.68
N ASP A 38 -7.95 -0.05 -26.74
CA ASP A 38 -9.11 0.67 -26.22
C ASP A 38 -8.71 1.76 -25.19
N MET A 39 -9.30 2.95 -25.33
CA MET A 39 -8.99 4.06 -24.43
C MET A 39 -9.56 3.87 -23.02
N GLY A 40 -10.75 3.28 -22.89
CA GLY A 40 -11.39 3.05 -21.60
C GLY A 40 -10.68 1.98 -20.78
N ASP A 41 -10.16 0.96 -21.45
CA ASP A 41 -9.29 -0.07 -20.87
C ASP A 41 -7.95 0.52 -20.45
N ARG A 42 -7.36 1.41 -21.26
CA ARG A 42 -6.10 2.08 -20.92
C ARG A 42 -6.26 2.98 -19.68
N ASP A 43 -7.35 3.74 -19.62
CA ASP A 43 -7.70 4.56 -18.45
C ASP A 43 -7.85 3.70 -17.19
N TRP A 44 -8.48 2.54 -17.35
CA TRP A 44 -8.67 1.60 -16.25
C TRP A 44 -7.35 1.01 -15.79
N TYR A 45 -6.51 0.55 -16.73
CA TYR A 45 -5.23 -0.06 -16.42
C TYR A 45 -4.26 0.95 -15.77
N ALA A 46 -4.24 2.21 -16.24
CA ALA A 46 -3.48 3.28 -15.61
C ALA A 46 -3.91 3.49 -14.14
N SER A 47 -5.22 3.48 -13.89
CA SER A 47 -5.79 3.65 -12.55
C SER A 47 -5.45 2.47 -11.64
N LEU A 48 -5.56 1.24 -12.15
CA LEU A 48 -5.18 0.02 -11.45
C LEU A 48 -3.69 0.04 -11.07
N MET A 49 -2.82 0.35 -12.03
CA MET A 49 -1.38 0.41 -11.83
C MET A 49 -1.01 1.46 -10.78
N LEU A 50 -1.50 2.69 -10.88
CA LEU A 50 -1.19 3.71 -9.87
C LEU A 50 -1.72 3.36 -8.48
N ASN A 51 -2.85 2.67 -8.37
CA ASN A 51 -3.36 2.20 -7.07
C ASN A 51 -2.46 1.09 -6.49
N ARG A 52 -2.03 0.12 -7.31
CA ARG A 52 -1.05 -0.90 -6.91
C ARG A 52 0.25 -0.24 -6.45
N MET A 53 0.79 0.69 -7.25
CA MET A 53 2.02 1.42 -6.92
C MET A 53 1.87 2.21 -5.61
N MET A 54 0.74 2.90 -5.41
CA MET A 54 0.45 3.65 -4.18
C MET A 54 0.45 2.72 -2.95
N PHE A 55 -0.19 1.55 -3.06
CA PHE A 55 -0.23 0.59 -1.97
C PHE A 55 1.16 0.02 -1.66
N VAL A 56 1.92 -0.36 -2.69
CA VAL A 56 3.30 -0.85 -2.54
C VAL A 56 4.19 0.22 -1.90
N TYR A 57 4.03 1.48 -2.30
CA TYR A 57 4.76 2.59 -1.73
C TYR A 57 4.38 2.87 -0.26
N PHE A 58 3.11 2.68 0.09
CA PHE A 58 2.68 2.77 1.48
C PHE A 58 3.36 1.71 2.35
N ILE A 59 3.34 0.44 1.95
CA ILE A 59 3.91 -0.66 2.73
C ILE A 59 5.45 -0.67 2.73
N GLN A 60 6.10 -0.24 1.65
CA GLN A 60 7.56 -0.15 1.63
C GLN A 60 8.05 0.86 2.67
N LYS A 61 7.36 2.01 2.82
CA LYS A 61 7.75 3.04 3.80
C LYS A 61 7.54 2.59 5.26
N GLN A 62 6.83 1.47 5.48
CA GLN A 62 6.75 0.80 6.78
C GLN A 62 7.81 -0.30 6.96
N GLY A 63 8.69 -0.50 5.98
CA GLY A 63 9.73 -1.53 5.99
C GLY A 63 9.22 -2.94 5.68
N PHE A 64 8.02 -3.08 5.11
CA PHE A 64 7.45 -4.41 4.84
C PHE A 64 8.01 -5.08 3.57
N LEU A 65 8.74 -4.35 2.72
CA LEU A 65 9.35 -4.91 1.52
C LEU A 65 10.84 -5.07 1.74
N ASP A 66 11.25 -6.28 2.13
CA ASP A 66 12.64 -6.66 2.40
C ASP A 66 13.37 -5.79 3.46
N GLY A 67 12.60 -5.09 4.32
CA GLY A 67 13.15 -4.12 5.27
C GLY A 67 13.61 -2.81 4.63
N ASP A 68 13.32 -2.59 3.34
CA ASP A 68 13.80 -1.45 2.56
C ASP A 68 12.69 -0.40 2.36
N VAL A 69 12.94 0.82 2.84
CA VAL A 69 12.01 1.95 2.73
C VAL A 69 12.01 2.60 1.34
N ASP A 70 13.01 2.29 0.52
CA ASP A 70 13.17 2.75 -0.86
C ASP A 70 13.20 1.58 -1.85
N TYR A 71 12.63 0.44 -1.43
CA TYR A 71 12.61 -0.85 -2.13
C TYR A 71 12.43 -0.77 -3.65
N LEU A 72 11.37 -0.10 -4.13
CA LEU A 72 11.09 -0.04 -5.56
C LEU A 72 12.19 0.67 -6.36
N ARG A 73 12.77 1.74 -5.80
CA ARG A 73 13.84 2.50 -6.47
C ARG A 73 15.14 1.69 -6.48
N HIS A 74 15.50 1.07 -5.36
CA HIS A 74 16.67 0.19 -5.30
C HIS A 74 16.55 -1.02 -6.24
N ARG A 75 15.35 -1.62 -6.37
CA ARG A 75 15.13 -2.75 -7.30
C ARG A 75 15.22 -2.32 -8.76
N LEU A 76 14.67 -1.15 -9.11
CA LEU A 76 14.84 -0.56 -10.45
C LEU A 76 16.33 -0.36 -10.77
N ASP A 77 17.08 0.25 -9.86
CA ASP A 77 18.51 0.52 -10.04
C ASP A 77 19.34 -0.78 -10.14
N GLN A 78 19.01 -1.79 -9.33
CA GLN A 78 19.65 -3.12 -9.39
C GLN A 78 19.44 -3.77 -10.75
N LEU A 79 18.20 -3.81 -11.25
CA LEU A 79 17.88 -4.41 -12.56
C LEU A 79 18.65 -3.72 -13.69
N ARG A 80 18.71 -2.39 -13.67
CA ARG A 80 19.50 -1.60 -14.63
C ARG A 80 20.99 -1.89 -14.56
N ALA A 81 21.53 -2.10 -13.36
CA ALA A 81 22.94 -2.43 -13.17
C ALA A 81 23.30 -3.85 -13.65
N THR A 82 22.37 -4.80 -13.55
CA THR A 82 22.56 -6.18 -14.01
C THR A 82 22.24 -6.40 -15.49
N GLY A 83 21.59 -5.43 -16.14
CA GLY A 83 21.09 -5.53 -17.51
C GLY A 83 22.20 -5.70 -18.56
N THR A 84 22.25 -6.88 -19.17
CA THR A 84 22.95 -7.14 -20.44
C THR A 84 21.92 -7.01 -21.57
N HIS A 85 22.13 -6.09 -22.52
CA HIS A 85 21.37 -5.91 -23.78
C HIS A 85 19.98 -5.21 -23.73
N GLY A 86 19.98 -3.88 -23.91
CA GLY A 86 19.43 -3.32 -25.16
C GLY A 86 18.04 -2.69 -25.18
N LYS A 87 17.19 -2.79 -24.14
CA LYS A 87 15.97 -1.96 -24.03
C LYS A 87 15.68 -1.59 -22.57
N PHE A 88 15.46 -0.30 -22.31
CA PHE A 88 15.17 0.29 -20.99
C PHE A 88 13.73 -0.01 -20.49
N GLN A 89 13.22 -1.22 -20.71
CA GLN A 89 11.79 -1.56 -20.54
C GLN A 89 11.56 -2.84 -19.72
N ASP A 90 12.44 -3.15 -18.77
CA ASP A 90 12.37 -4.42 -18.04
C ASP A 90 11.72 -4.29 -16.65
N PHE A 91 11.59 -3.09 -16.07
CA PHE A 91 11.10 -2.99 -14.69
C PHE A 91 9.64 -3.43 -14.52
N TYR A 92 8.78 -3.06 -15.48
CA TYR A 92 7.37 -3.43 -15.45
C TYR A 92 7.17 -4.95 -15.48
N ARG A 93 7.68 -5.62 -16.52
CA ARG A 93 7.46 -7.06 -16.71
C ARG A 93 8.38 -7.94 -15.88
N ALA A 94 9.67 -7.64 -15.86
CA ALA A 94 10.65 -8.49 -15.20
C ALA A 94 10.52 -8.43 -13.67
N PHE A 95 9.93 -7.35 -13.14
CA PHE A 95 9.84 -7.14 -11.70
C PHE A 95 8.45 -6.81 -11.19
N LEU A 96 7.80 -5.73 -11.65
CA LEU A 96 6.54 -5.27 -11.02
C LEU A 96 5.40 -6.29 -11.14
N LEU A 97 5.21 -6.92 -12.30
CA LEU A 97 4.18 -7.96 -12.46
C LEU A 97 4.46 -9.16 -11.53
N ARG A 98 5.72 -9.58 -11.40
CA ARG A 98 6.12 -10.66 -10.49
C ARG A 98 5.90 -10.26 -9.04
N LEU A 99 6.28 -9.04 -8.66
CA LEU A 99 6.02 -8.49 -7.33
C LEU A 99 4.54 -8.48 -7.01
N PHE A 100 3.68 -8.04 -7.94
CA PHE A 100 2.24 -8.01 -7.70
C PHE A 100 1.68 -9.42 -7.59
N HIS A 101 1.81 -10.24 -8.63
CA HIS A 101 1.04 -11.48 -8.73
C HIS A 101 1.65 -12.63 -7.93
N GLU A 102 2.97 -12.77 -7.97
CA GLU A 102 3.69 -13.88 -7.31
C GLU A 102 4.16 -13.48 -5.90
N GLY A 103 4.60 -12.23 -5.72
CA GLY A 103 5.04 -11.72 -4.43
C GLY A 103 3.87 -11.41 -3.50
N LEU A 104 3.09 -10.39 -3.83
CA LEU A 104 2.03 -9.87 -2.97
C LEU A 104 0.72 -10.65 -3.12
N GLY A 105 0.45 -11.23 -4.29
CA GLY A 105 -0.78 -11.94 -4.64
C GLY A 105 -0.79 -13.43 -4.31
N GLN A 106 0.37 -14.04 -3.99
CA GLN A 106 0.45 -15.47 -3.64
C GLN A 106 0.99 -15.72 -2.23
N PRO A 107 0.42 -16.71 -1.52
CA PRO A 107 0.95 -17.20 -0.25
C PRO A 107 2.40 -17.71 -0.37
N PRO A 108 3.26 -17.53 0.66
CA PRO A 108 4.67 -17.92 0.60
C PRO A 108 4.93 -19.39 0.27
N ASP A 109 4.02 -20.30 0.65
CA ASP A 109 4.09 -21.74 0.37
C ASP A 109 3.83 -22.10 -1.10
N GLN A 110 3.34 -21.16 -1.90
CA GLN A 110 3.05 -21.33 -3.34
C GLN A 110 4.09 -20.65 -4.24
N ARG A 111 5.05 -19.91 -3.66
CA ARG A 111 6.06 -19.15 -4.40
C ARG A 111 7.21 -20.04 -4.87
N GLU A 112 7.75 -19.73 -6.05
CA GLU A 112 8.96 -20.36 -6.56
C GLU A 112 10.19 -19.88 -5.77
N LEU A 113 11.17 -20.78 -5.56
CA LEU A 113 12.38 -20.46 -4.77
C LEU A 113 13.23 -19.33 -5.39
N GLU A 114 13.25 -19.23 -6.72
CA GLU A 114 14.00 -18.18 -7.44
C GLU A 114 13.38 -16.79 -7.27
N LEU A 115 12.10 -16.71 -6.84
CA LEU A 115 11.41 -15.44 -6.62
C LEU A 115 11.98 -14.69 -5.41
N ASP A 116 12.49 -15.41 -4.41
CA ASP A 116 13.10 -14.80 -3.22
C ASP A 116 14.40 -14.06 -3.57
N GLU A 117 15.13 -14.49 -4.60
CA GLU A 117 16.33 -13.77 -5.06
C GLU A 117 15.95 -12.44 -5.74
N LEU A 118 14.84 -12.44 -6.48
CA LEU A 118 14.34 -11.26 -7.19
C LEU A 118 13.66 -10.26 -6.24
N LEU A 119 12.80 -10.73 -5.35
CA LEU A 119 11.93 -9.89 -4.50
C LEU A 119 12.46 -9.70 -3.08
N GLY A 120 13.25 -10.63 -2.56
CA GLY A 120 13.55 -10.68 -1.13
C GLY A 120 12.30 -10.97 -0.30
N ARG A 121 12.29 -10.53 0.96
CA ARG A 121 11.20 -10.84 1.89
C ARG A 121 10.01 -9.91 1.69
N VAL A 122 8.97 -10.39 1.01
CA VAL A 122 7.71 -9.65 0.80
C VAL A 122 6.50 -10.38 1.42
N PRO A 123 5.53 -9.66 2.01
CA PRO A 123 4.35 -10.26 2.62
C PRO A 123 3.37 -10.75 1.55
N PHE A 124 2.50 -11.68 1.93
CA PHE A 124 1.29 -11.98 1.15
C PHE A 124 0.18 -11.01 1.58
N LEU A 125 -0.51 -10.44 0.60
CA LEU A 125 -1.61 -9.49 0.79
C LEU A 125 -2.87 -10.03 0.13
N ASN A 126 -3.76 -10.58 0.96
CA ASN A 126 -5.04 -11.07 0.49
C ASN A 126 -6.00 -9.90 0.24
N GLY A 127 -6.25 -9.53 -1.03
CA GLY A 127 -7.08 -8.37 -1.32
C GLY A 127 -7.51 -8.14 -2.77
N GLY A 128 -7.26 -9.05 -3.70
CA GLY A 128 -7.65 -8.93 -5.13
C GLY A 128 -6.93 -7.84 -5.93
N LEU A 129 -6.43 -6.79 -5.27
CA LEU A 129 -5.73 -5.67 -5.89
C LEU A 129 -4.50 -6.13 -6.69
N PHE A 130 -3.83 -7.19 -6.24
CA PHE A 130 -2.61 -7.72 -6.83
C PHE A 130 -2.83 -9.00 -7.64
N ASP A 131 -4.07 -9.43 -7.83
CA ASP A 131 -4.39 -10.56 -8.71
C ASP A 131 -4.17 -10.15 -10.18
N VAL A 132 -3.94 -11.14 -11.05
CA VAL A 132 -3.86 -10.90 -12.49
C VAL A 132 -5.21 -10.38 -12.98
N HIS A 133 -5.21 -9.17 -13.55
CA HIS A 133 -6.43 -8.51 -14.01
C HIS A 133 -6.79 -8.98 -15.44
N ASP A 134 -8.09 -8.98 -15.78
CA ASP A 134 -8.56 -9.41 -17.11
C ASP A 134 -7.86 -8.65 -18.24
N LEU A 135 -7.67 -7.33 -18.09
CA LEU A 135 -6.90 -6.49 -19.02
C LEU A 135 -5.45 -6.96 -19.26
N GLU A 136 -4.79 -7.59 -18.27
CA GLU A 136 -3.44 -8.13 -18.42
C GLU A 136 -3.44 -9.42 -19.24
N GLN A 137 -4.57 -10.13 -19.26
CA GLN A 137 -4.78 -11.33 -20.09
C GLN A 137 -5.23 -10.94 -21.51
N ASP A 138 -6.12 -9.95 -21.63
CA ASP A 138 -6.68 -9.47 -22.89
C ASP A 138 -5.64 -8.70 -23.72
N TYR A 139 -4.71 -8.01 -23.05
CA TYR A 139 -3.62 -7.26 -23.67
C TYR A 139 -2.26 -7.78 -23.20
N PRO A 140 -1.80 -8.95 -23.70
CA PRO A 140 -0.56 -9.58 -23.25
C PRO A 140 0.70 -8.79 -23.62
N ASP A 141 0.59 -7.83 -24.55
CA ASP A 141 1.66 -6.99 -25.08
C ASP A 141 1.72 -5.59 -24.42
N ILE A 142 1.09 -5.40 -23.25
CA ILE A 142 1.20 -4.13 -22.50
C ILE A 142 2.68 -3.83 -22.22
N GLU A 143 3.12 -2.62 -22.54
CA GLU A 143 4.44 -2.14 -22.16
C GLU A 143 4.33 -0.80 -21.45
N ILE A 144 5.14 -0.64 -20.40
CA ILE A 144 5.24 0.61 -19.65
C ILE A 144 6.73 0.87 -19.39
N PRO A 145 7.30 1.95 -19.94
CA PRO A 145 8.71 2.24 -19.81
C PRO A 145 9.08 2.68 -18.38
N ASP A 146 10.34 2.48 -18.00
CA ASP A 146 10.85 2.76 -16.64
C ASP A 146 10.59 4.22 -16.21
N GLU A 147 10.67 5.19 -17.15
CA GLU A 147 10.46 6.62 -16.89
C GLU A 147 9.06 6.92 -16.35
N ALA A 148 8.07 6.09 -16.68
CA ALA A 148 6.73 6.21 -16.13
C ALA A 148 6.74 5.94 -14.61
N PHE A 149 7.50 4.95 -14.16
CA PHE A 149 7.60 4.58 -12.74
C PHE A 149 8.50 5.54 -11.97
N GLU A 150 9.60 6.01 -12.56
CA GLU A 150 10.46 7.04 -11.96
C GLU A 150 9.67 8.31 -11.62
N ARG A 151 8.84 8.77 -12.55
CA ARG A 151 7.95 9.91 -12.35
C ARG A 151 6.96 9.68 -11.21
N VAL A 152 6.41 8.47 -11.11
CA VAL A 152 5.52 8.09 -10.00
C VAL A 152 6.27 8.08 -8.68
N PHE A 153 7.51 7.57 -8.65
CA PHE A 153 8.35 7.60 -7.46
C PHE A 153 8.65 9.03 -7.02
N GLU A 154 9.06 9.91 -7.93
CA GLU A 154 9.29 11.34 -7.62
C GLU A 154 8.04 12.03 -7.06
N PHE A 155 6.87 11.68 -7.57
CA PHE A 155 5.61 12.16 -7.03
C PHE A 155 5.40 11.67 -5.59
N PHE A 156 5.54 10.36 -5.36
CA PHE A 156 5.33 9.74 -4.06
C PHE A 156 6.38 10.12 -3.00
N ASP A 157 7.64 10.35 -3.41
CA ASP A 157 8.73 10.87 -2.58
C ASP A 157 8.40 12.28 -2.03
N GLY A 158 7.51 13.01 -2.71
CA GLY A 158 7.02 14.32 -2.25
C GLY A 158 6.11 14.27 -1.02
N TYR A 159 5.78 13.07 -0.53
CA TYR A 159 4.87 12.86 0.59
C TYR A 159 5.46 11.93 1.66
N ARG A 160 5.05 12.16 2.91
CA ARG A 160 5.35 11.28 4.04
C ARG A 160 4.22 10.29 4.24
N TRP A 161 4.55 9.00 4.27
CA TRP A 161 3.59 7.91 4.35
C TRP A 161 3.53 7.39 5.79
N HIS A 162 2.39 7.58 6.46
CA HIS A 162 2.21 7.24 7.87
C HIS A 162 1.02 6.28 8.08
N LEU A 163 1.18 5.34 9.02
CA LEU A 163 0.09 4.47 9.49
C LEU A 163 -0.88 5.17 10.44
N ASP A 164 -0.42 6.20 11.17
CA ASP A 164 -1.17 6.79 12.29
C ASP A 164 -1.86 8.11 11.94
N GLU A 165 -3.01 8.36 12.57
CA GLU A 165 -3.67 9.65 12.60
C GLU A 165 -3.07 10.59 13.68
N ARG A 166 -1.90 11.20 13.40
CA ARG A 166 -1.30 12.14 14.38
C ARG A 166 -1.97 13.53 14.36
N PRO A 167 -2.00 14.26 15.50
CA PRO A 167 -2.66 15.56 15.61
C PRO A 167 -1.90 16.73 14.97
N ASN A 168 -0.57 16.64 14.83
CA ASN A 168 0.25 17.61 14.11
C ASN A 168 0.67 16.99 12.78
N ARG A 169 -0.14 17.21 11.74
CA ARG A 169 0.16 16.75 10.38
C ARG A 169 0.85 17.85 9.62
N GLU A 170 1.97 17.54 9.00
CA GLU A 170 2.51 18.38 7.94
C GLU A 170 1.60 18.31 6.69
N ASP A 171 1.66 19.37 5.88
CA ASP A 171 0.86 19.51 4.66
C ASP A 171 1.04 18.36 3.64
N ASN A 172 2.09 17.55 3.77
CA ASN A 172 2.46 16.51 2.81
C ASN A 172 2.38 15.09 3.40
N GLU A 173 1.44 14.82 4.31
CA GLU A 173 1.25 13.48 4.89
C GLU A 173 0.13 12.68 4.21
N ILE A 174 0.41 11.39 3.96
CA ILE A 174 -0.54 10.40 3.43
C ILE A 174 -0.79 9.36 4.50
N ASN A 175 -2.08 9.21 4.85
CA ASN A 175 -2.57 8.27 5.83
C ASN A 175 -3.59 7.29 5.20
N PRO A 176 -4.04 6.25 5.93
CA PRO A 176 -5.05 5.32 5.45
C PRO A 176 -6.36 5.96 4.98
N ASP A 177 -6.78 7.12 5.52
CA ASP A 177 -8.00 7.80 5.05
C ASP A 177 -7.84 8.42 3.67
N VAL A 178 -6.67 9.00 3.37
CA VAL A 178 -6.38 9.52 2.02
C VAL A 178 -6.39 8.36 1.02
N LEU A 179 -5.78 7.23 1.38
CA LEU A 179 -5.85 6.01 0.58
C LEU A 179 -7.30 5.58 0.37
N GLY A 180 -8.06 5.43 1.45
CA GLY A 180 -9.47 5.05 1.42
C GLY A 180 -10.31 5.98 0.53
N TYR A 181 -10.12 7.29 0.62
CA TYR A 181 -10.80 8.27 -0.21
C TYR A 181 -10.49 8.07 -1.71
N ILE A 182 -9.25 7.80 -2.06
CA ILE A 182 -8.83 7.56 -3.46
C ILE A 182 -9.40 6.24 -3.96
N PHE A 183 -9.30 5.18 -3.17
CA PHE A 183 -9.91 3.88 -3.46
C PHE A 183 -11.42 4.03 -3.71
N GLU A 184 -12.14 4.74 -2.84
CA GLU A 184 -13.57 4.98 -3.00
C GLU A 184 -13.93 5.84 -4.22
N LYS A 185 -13.10 6.83 -4.56
CA LYS A 185 -13.36 7.70 -5.71
C LYS A 185 -13.05 7.05 -7.06
N TYR A 186 -12.05 6.16 -7.12
CA TYR A 186 -11.56 5.57 -8.37
C TYR A 186 -11.96 4.11 -8.59
N ILE A 187 -11.90 3.27 -7.57
CA ILE A 187 -12.19 1.83 -7.72
C ILE A 187 -13.70 1.55 -7.66
N ASN A 188 -14.39 2.22 -6.73
CA ASN A 188 -15.84 2.01 -6.51
C ASN A 188 -16.73 2.51 -7.67
N GLN A 189 -16.19 3.25 -8.64
CA GLN A 189 -16.92 3.61 -9.85
C GLN A 189 -17.02 2.45 -10.86
N LYS A 190 -16.17 1.41 -10.76
CA LYS A 190 -16.12 0.30 -11.72
C LYS A 190 -16.28 -1.10 -11.12
N GLN A 191 -16.00 -1.32 -9.84
CA GLN A 191 -16.25 -2.62 -9.17
C GLN A 191 -16.99 -2.48 -7.82
N MET A 192 -17.79 -3.51 -7.55
CA MET A 192 -18.76 -3.67 -6.47
C MET A 192 -18.26 -3.31 -5.05
N GLY A 193 -18.89 -2.30 -4.43
CA GLY A 193 -19.22 -2.28 -2.99
C GLY A 193 -18.08 -2.23 -1.97
N ALA A 194 -16.85 -1.89 -2.36
CA ALA A 194 -15.72 -1.79 -1.44
C ALA A 194 -15.68 -0.39 -0.79
N TYR A 195 -16.21 -0.26 0.43
CA TYR A 195 -16.16 0.98 1.21
C TYR A 195 -15.05 0.89 2.26
N TYR A 196 -14.28 1.97 2.41
CA TYR A 196 -13.28 2.04 3.45
C TYR A 196 -13.97 2.14 4.81
N THR A 197 -13.61 1.22 5.71
CA THR A 197 -14.14 1.22 7.07
C THR A 197 -13.29 2.15 7.93
N LYS A 198 -13.91 3.20 8.47
CA LYS A 198 -13.24 4.21 9.30
C LYS A 198 -12.66 3.62 10.59
N GLU A 199 -11.65 4.30 11.13
CA GLU A 199 -10.92 3.89 12.35
C GLU A 199 -11.83 3.72 13.57
N ASP A 200 -12.89 4.51 13.70
CA ASP A 200 -13.85 4.37 14.80
C ASP A 200 -14.55 3.02 14.79
N ILE A 201 -14.89 2.52 13.59
CA ILE A 201 -15.48 1.21 13.39
C ILE A 201 -14.43 0.10 13.56
N THR A 202 -13.27 0.19 12.91
CA THR A 202 -12.22 -0.83 13.02
C THR A 202 -11.68 -0.91 14.46
N GLY A 203 -11.54 0.23 15.12
CA GLY A 203 -11.15 0.34 16.52
C GLY A 203 -12.24 -0.17 17.48
N TYR A 204 -13.52 0.05 17.19
CA TYR A 204 -14.61 -0.59 17.95
C TYR A 204 -14.56 -2.11 17.82
N ILE A 205 -14.43 -2.64 16.60
CA ILE A 205 -14.34 -4.09 16.37
C ILE A 205 -13.12 -4.65 17.11
N SER A 206 -11.94 -4.06 16.91
CA SER A 206 -10.69 -4.52 17.52
C SER A 206 -10.75 -4.53 19.06
N ARG A 207 -11.32 -3.48 19.67
CA ARG A 207 -11.51 -3.39 21.13
C ARG A 207 -12.46 -4.45 21.69
N ASN A 208 -13.44 -4.89 20.91
CA ASN A 208 -14.47 -5.82 21.38
C ASN A 208 -14.26 -7.26 20.91
N THR A 209 -13.34 -7.52 19.97
CA THR A 209 -13.07 -8.87 19.45
C THR A 209 -11.60 -9.25 19.58
N VAL A 210 -10.70 -8.52 18.93
CA VAL A 210 -9.27 -8.85 18.84
C VAL A 210 -8.58 -8.75 20.19
N ILE A 211 -8.73 -7.62 20.90
CA ILE A 211 -8.10 -7.41 22.21
C ILE A 211 -8.58 -8.45 23.23
N PRO A 212 -9.89 -8.69 23.43
CA PRO A 212 -10.36 -9.73 24.35
C PRO A 212 -9.85 -11.13 24.01
N PHE A 213 -9.80 -11.47 22.73
CA PHE A 213 -9.25 -12.74 22.28
C PHE A 213 -7.76 -12.88 22.63
N LEU A 214 -6.94 -11.88 22.30
CA LEU A 214 -5.50 -11.87 22.61
C LEU A 214 -5.24 -11.99 24.11
N PHE A 215 -5.97 -11.25 24.95
CA PHE A 215 -5.88 -11.37 26.41
C PHE A 215 -6.28 -12.77 26.90
N THR A 216 -7.33 -13.35 26.32
CA THR A 216 -7.78 -14.70 26.66
C THR A 216 -6.71 -15.75 26.34
N GLU A 217 -6.13 -15.71 25.13
CA GLU A 217 -5.09 -16.65 24.70
C GLU A 217 -3.77 -16.44 25.44
N ALA A 218 -3.38 -15.19 25.69
CA ALA A 218 -2.19 -14.87 26.47
C ALA A 218 -2.31 -15.37 27.91
N LYS A 219 -3.48 -15.20 28.55
CA LYS A 219 -3.75 -15.72 29.89
C LYS A 219 -3.67 -17.24 29.96
N LYS A 220 -4.18 -17.96 28.94
CA LYS A 220 -4.05 -19.43 28.87
C LYS A 220 -2.59 -19.87 28.83
N LYS A 221 -1.74 -19.15 28.08
CA LYS A 221 -0.32 -19.46 27.92
C LYS A 221 0.53 -19.05 29.13
N CYS A 222 0.16 -17.97 29.83
CA CYS A 222 0.89 -17.47 30.99
C CYS A 222 -0.06 -16.98 32.09
N PRO A 223 -0.72 -17.89 32.85
CA PRO A 223 -1.72 -17.50 33.84
C PRO A 223 -1.18 -16.57 34.94
N VAL A 224 0.05 -16.82 35.40
CA VAL A 224 0.73 -16.08 36.49
C VAL A 224 0.88 -14.60 36.15
N ALA A 225 1.10 -14.25 34.88
CA ALA A 225 1.25 -12.85 34.48
C ALA A 225 -0.05 -12.04 34.57
N PHE A 226 -1.21 -12.70 34.63
CA PHE A 226 -2.55 -12.10 34.68
C PHE A 226 -3.24 -12.22 36.05
N GLU A 227 -2.56 -12.77 37.07
CA GLU A 227 -3.00 -12.71 38.46
C GLU A 227 -3.06 -11.25 38.96
N PRO A 228 -3.80 -10.91 40.03
CA PRO A 228 -4.01 -9.52 40.46
C PRO A 228 -2.73 -8.71 40.71
N ASP A 229 -1.64 -9.38 41.09
CA ASP A 229 -0.28 -8.88 41.31
C ASP A 229 0.69 -9.25 40.17
N GLY A 230 0.17 -9.84 39.10
CA GLY A 230 0.91 -10.24 37.92
C GLY A 230 1.47 -9.05 37.13
N GLY A 231 2.58 -9.29 36.43
CA GLY A 231 3.34 -8.26 35.73
C GLY A 231 2.56 -7.48 34.66
N VAL A 232 1.50 -8.05 34.08
CA VAL A 232 0.68 -7.37 33.07
C VAL A 232 0.01 -6.12 33.65
N TRP A 233 -0.54 -6.21 34.87
CA TRP A 233 -1.21 -5.07 35.50
C TRP A 233 -0.24 -4.06 36.11
N GLY A 234 0.99 -4.49 36.41
CA GLY A 234 2.08 -3.60 36.78
C GLY A 234 2.47 -2.73 35.58
N LEU A 235 2.80 -3.36 34.45
CA LEU A 235 3.12 -2.67 33.21
C LEU A 235 2.03 -1.68 32.82
N LEU A 236 0.77 -2.14 32.72
CA LEU A 236 -0.38 -1.31 32.31
C LEU A 236 -0.55 -0.05 33.17
N ARG A 237 -0.21 -0.14 34.46
CA ARG A 237 -0.30 0.99 35.39
C ARG A 237 0.86 1.95 35.26
N ASP A 238 2.06 1.41 35.04
CA ASP A 238 3.31 2.18 35.03
C ASP A 238 3.51 2.92 33.70
N ASP A 239 3.02 2.36 32.60
CA ASP A 239 3.15 2.95 31.26
C ASP A 239 1.91 2.67 30.42
N PRO A 240 0.78 3.37 30.67
CA PRO A 240 -0.52 3.09 30.03
C PRO A 240 -0.52 3.26 28.50
N ASP A 241 0.46 3.99 27.95
CA ASP A 241 0.51 4.38 26.53
C ASP A 241 1.48 3.51 25.70
N ARG A 242 2.18 2.55 26.30
CA ARG A 242 3.20 1.71 25.64
C ARG A 242 2.64 0.38 25.09
N TYR A 243 1.36 0.34 24.72
CA TYR A 243 0.71 -0.83 24.10
C TYR A 243 0.10 -0.48 22.76
#